data_AF-A0A8T9B7V6-F1
#
_entry.id   AF-A0A8T9B7V6-F1
#
_cell.length_a   1.000
_cell.length_b   1.000
_cell.length_c   1.000
_cell.angle_alpha   90.00
_cell.angle_beta   90.00
_cell.angle_gamma   90.00
#
_symmetry.space_group_name_H-M   'P 1'
#
loop_
_entity.id
_entity.type
_entity.pdbx_description
1 polymer ?
#
loop_
_entity_poly.entity_id
_entity_poly.type
_entity_poly.pdbx_seq_one_letter_code
_entity_poly.pdbx_strand_id
1 'polypeptide(L)'
;MSTQLSPISYASSIVGFTSFALTVLIWVHAFWSGFQTVMSAPREIPDAFSTLRQGLYEEREYLKQVRRRREGARDRDSKTKALYYEGGPTKVMNNALKDLIHDFKNYESPFLISPHDGLEKELEWSFDATQQAYRCDLWHRVLWLRNKGGVNRIAINLQRLQTRRIAVETTETRWMVGDCMGLMRECEGRLGAIERRLQMSQIG
;
A
#
# COMPACT_ATOMS: atom_id res chain seq x y z
N MET A 1 28.00 -69.57 14.53
CA MET A 1 28.64 -68.32 14.98
C MET A 1 27.53 -67.31 15.25
N SER A 2 27.13 -67.17 16.50
CA SER A 2 26.05 -66.27 16.92
C SER A 2 26.68 -65.19 17.78
N THR A 3 26.87 -63.99 17.22
CA THR A 3 27.34 -62.82 17.97
C THR A 3 26.25 -62.41 18.95
N GLN A 4 26.32 -62.92 20.19
CA GLN A 4 25.51 -62.42 21.29
C GLN A 4 26.01 -61.02 21.66
N LEU A 5 25.36 -59.99 21.13
CA LEU A 5 25.54 -58.62 21.59
C LEU A 5 25.16 -58.56 23.07
N SER A 6 26.05 -58.02 23.92
CA SER A 6 25.74 -57.86 25.34
C SER A 6 24.48 -56.99 25.48
N PRO A 7 23.51 -57.37 26.34
CA PRO A 7 22.24 -56.66 26.47
C PRO A 7 22.43 -55.18 26.85
N ILE A 8 23.56 -54.86 27.50
CA ILE A 8 23.97 -53.50 27.86
C ILE A 8 24.36 -52.67 26.62
N SER A 9 25.07 -53.26 25.66
CA SER A 9 25.45 -52.58 24.39
C SER A 9 24.22 -52.31 23.52
N TYR A 10 23.28 -53.25 23.49
CA TYR A 10 22.00 -53.10 22.80
C TYR A 10 21.15 -51.98 23.43
N ALA A 11 21.06 -51.96 24.76
CA ALA A 11 20.33 -50.91 25.49
C ALA A 11 20.95 -49.52 25.27
N SER A 12 22.28 -49.39 25.32
CA SER A 12 22.96 -48.11 25.06
C SER A 12 22.74 -47.60 23.63
N SER A 13 22.69 -48.50 22.64
CA SER A 13 22.44 -48.14 21.24
C SER A 13 21.02 -47.61 21.04
N ILE A 14 20.03 -48.24 21.67
CA ILE A 14 18.63 -47.77 21.63
C ILE A 14 18.52 -46.40 22.28
N VAL A 15 19.08 -46.22 23.48
CA VAL A 15 19.00 -44.92 24.20
C VAL A 15 19.66 -43.82 23.37
N GLY A 16 20.86 -44.06 22.83
CA GLY A 16 21.56 -43.09 21.97
C GLY A 16 20.77 -42.75 20.71
N PHE A 17 20.18 -43.74 20.05
CA PHE A 17 19.34 -43.52 18.87
C PHE A 17 18.07 -42.74 19.21
N THR A 18 17.46 -43.01 20.37
CA THR A 18 16.23 -42.32 20.81
C THR A 18 16.53 -40.85 21.14
N SER A 19 17.64 -40.57 21.83
CA SER A 19 18.09 -39.18 22.10
C SER A 19 18.45 -38.42 20.82
N PHE A 20 19.10 -39.10 19.86
CA PHE A 20 19.39 -38.52 18.55
C PHE A 20 18.11 -38.24 17.76
N ALA A 21 17.18 -39.19 17.71
CA ALA A 21 15.89 -39.04 17.03
C ALA A 21 15.04 -37.92 17.63
N LEU A 22 15.03 -37.79 18.96
CA LEU A 22 14.39 -36.67 19.65
C LEU A 22 15.03 -35.33 19.30
N THR A 23 16.35 -35.27 19.21
CA THR A 23 17.08 -34.05 18.78
C THR A 23 16.73 -33.67 17.34
N VAL A 24 16.69 -34.65 16.43
CA VAL A 24 16.29 -34.45 15.03
C VAL A 24 14.82 -34.00 14.95
N LEU A 25 13.92 -34.59 15.74
CA LEU A 25 12.51 -34.20 15.78
C LEU A 25 12.32 -32.75 16.22
N ILE A 26 13.01 -32.32 17.28
CA ILE A 26 12.97 -30.94 17.77
C ILE A 26 13.51 -29.99 16.69
N TRP A 27 14.61 -30.37 16.04
CA TRP A 27 15.19 -29.57 14.96
C TRP A 27 14.27 -29.46 13.74
N VAL A 28 13.70 -30.58 13.27
CA VAL A 28 12.75 -30.61 12.16
C VAL A 28 11.50 -29.82 12.51
N HIS A 29 10.96 -29.95 13.73
CA HIS A 29 9.76 -29.21 14.15
C HIS A 29 10.02 -27.68 14.15
N ALA A 30 11.18 -27.24 14.63
CA ALA A 30 11.55 -25.83 14.56
C ALA A 30 11.70 -25.35 13.11
N PHE A 31 12.32 -26.16 12.25
CA PHE A 31 12.56 -25.83 10.84
C PHE A 31 11.29 -25.91 9.97
N TRP A 32 10.33 -26.76 10.35
CA TRP A 32 9.09 -27.00 9.62
C TRP A 32 8.20 -25.76 9.58
N SER A 33 8.22 -24.93 10.62
CA SER A 33 7.50 -23.65 10.65
C SER A 33 7.95 -22.70 9.52
N GLY A 34 9.26 -22.63 9.27
CA GLY A 34 9.83 -21.87 8.16
C GLY A 34 9.49 -22.51 6.81
N PHE A 35 9.53 -23.85 6.71
CA PHE A 35 9.18 -24.56 5.49
C PHE A 35 7.69 -24.43 5.11
N GLN A 36 6.78 -24.40 6.10
CA GLN A 36 5.36 -24.12 5.87
C GLN A 36 5.12 -22.70 5.37
N THR A 37 5.93 -21.74 5.81
CA THR A 37 5.90 -20.35 5.28
C THR A 37 6.42 -20.30 3.84
N VAL A 38 7.43 -21.10 3.50
CA VAL A 38 7.90 -21.28 2.11
C VAL A 38 6.87 -22.00 1.24
N MET A 39 6.11 -22.95 1.80
CA MET A 39 5.05 -23.68 1.10
C MET A 39 3.79 -22.85 0.84
N SER A 40 3.48 -21.86 1.69
CA SER A 40 2.32 -20.94 1.56
C SER A 40 2.61 -19.68 0.75
N ALA A 41 3.90 -19.34 0.56
CA ALA A 41 4.37 -18.25 -0.28
C ALA A 41 3.90 -18.22 -1.77
N PRO A 42 3.63 -19.33 -2.49
CA PRO A 42 3.30 -19.24 -3.92
C PRO A 42 1.98 -18.52 -4.24
N ARG A 43 1.07 -18.34 -3.28
CA ARG A 43 -0.12 -17.49 -3.44
C ARG A 43 0.11 -16.08 -2.87
N GLU A 44 0.86 -15.96 -1.78
CA GLU A 44 1.13 -14.65 -1.15
C GLU A 44 1.93 -13.70 -2.03
N ILE A 45 2.90 -14.20 -2.82
CA ILE A 45 3.77 -13.37 -3.66
C ILE A 45 2.96 -12.56 -4.69
N PRO A 46 2.19 -13.19 -5.60
CA PRO A 46 1.42 -12.46 -6.60
C PRO A 46 0.37 -11.55 -5.97
N ASP A 47 -0.28 -11.98 -4.88
CA ASP A 47 -1.29 -11.17 -4.18
C ASP A 47 -0.66 -9.93 -3.52
N ALA A 48 0.48 -10.06 -2.85
CA ALA A 48 1.16 -8.94 -2.20
C ALA A 48 1.70 -7.92 -3.21
N PHE A 49 2.31 -8.39 -4.32
CA PHE A 49 2.81 -7.49 -5.34
C PHE A 49 1.68 -6.82 -6.13
N SER A 50 0.62 -7.56 -6.51
CA SER A 50 -0.52 -6.99 -7.23
C SER A 50 -1.30 -5.96 -6.42
N THR A 51 -1.59 -6.26 -5.14
CA THR A 51 -2.28 -5.31 -4.24
C THR A 51 -1.46 -4.04 -4.00
N LEU A 52 -0.14 -4.19 -3.79
CA LEU A 52 0.73 -3.04 -3.58
C LEU A 52 0.87 -2.20 -4.85
N ARG A 53 1.01 -2.85 -6.01
CA ARG A 53 1.06 -2.19 -7.31
C ARG A 53 -0.21 -1.42 -7.60
N GLN A 54 -1.36 -2.05 -7.36
CA GLN A 54 -2.67 -1.41 -7.49
C GLN A 54 -2.76 -0.17 -6.59
N GLY A 55 -2.40 -0.28 -5.31
CA GLY A 55 -2.42 0.84 -4.38
C GLY A 55 -1.48 1.99 -4.77
N LEU A 56 -0.28 1.69 -5.28
CA LEU A 56 0.66 2.69 -5.80
C LEU A 56 0.13 3.38 -7.06
N TYR A 57 -0.53 2.62 -7.94
CA TYR A 57 -1.13 3.15 -9.16
C TYR A 57 -2.31 4.08 -8.89
N GLU A 58 -3.24 3.64 -8.04
CA GLU A 58 -4.40 4.44 -7.63
C GLU A 58 -3.95 5.78 -7.03
N GLU A 59 -2.92 5.76 -6.16
CA GLU A 59 -2.38 6.96 -5.55
C GLU A 59 -1.69 7.88 -6.58
N ARG A 60 -1.02 7.31 -7.58
CA ARG A 60 -0.38 8.07 -8.66
C ARG A 60 -1.41 8.81 -9.50
N GLU A 61 -2.45 8.11 -9.96
CA GLU A 61 -3.50 8.74 -10.76
C GLU A 61 -4.31 9.74 -9.94
N TYR A 62 -4.55 9.48 -8.65
CA TYR A 62 -5.13 10.47 -7.74
C TYR A 62 -4.30 11.76 -7.72
N LEU A 63 -2.98 11.68 -7.45
CA LEU A 63 -2.13 12.87 -7.38
C LEU A 63 -2.05 13.62 -8.71
N LYS A 64 -2.07 12.90 -9.83
CA LYS A 64 -2.12 13.48 -11.18
C LYS A 64 -3.44 14.22 -11.41
N GLN A 65 -4.57 13.68 -10.96
CA GLN A 65 -5.87 14.34 -11.05
C GLN A 65 -5.95 15.57 -10.14
N VAL A 66 -5.46 15.50 -8.90
CA VAL A 66 -5.41 16.65 -7.98
C VAL A 66 -4.57 17.78 -8.57
N ARG A 67 -3.42 17.45 -9.18
CA ARG A 67 -2.57 18.43 -9.87
C ARG A 67 -3.32 19.12 -11.00
N ARG A 68 -4.00 18.36 -11.88
CA ARG A 68 -4.78 18.91 -13.00
C ARG A 68 -5.90 19.84 -12.50
N ARG A 69 -6.63 19.46 -11.45
CA ARG A 69 -7.68 20.31 -10.84
C ARG A 69 -7.11 21.62 -10.30
N ARG A 70 -5.96 21.59 -9.63
CA ARG A 70 -5.30 22.80 -9.10
C ARG A 70 -4.71 23.69 -10.20
N GLU A 71 -4.18 23.10 -11.26
CA GLU A 71 -3.69 23.84 -12.43
C GLU A 71 -4.83 24.58 -13.14
N GLY A 72 -6.01 23.96 -13.31
CA GLY A 72 -7.19 24.63 -13.88
C GLY A 72 -7.77 25.75 -13.01
N ALA A 73 -7.55 25.73 -11.69
CA ALA A 73 -8.01 26.77 -10.77
C ALA A 73 -7.07 27.99 -10.67
N ARG A 74 -5.81 27.86 -11.11
CA ARG A 74 -4.79 28.94 -11.05
C ARG A 74 -5.09 30.13 -11.95
N ASP A 75 -5.94 29.95 -12.97
CA ASP A 75 -6.22 31.00 -13.97
C ASP A 75 -7.20 32.08 -13.47
N ARG A 76 -7.82 31.91 -12.28
CA ARG A 76 -8.80 32.86 -11.72
C ARG A 76 -8.36 33.66 -10.49
N ASP A 77 -7.31 33.27 -9.77
CA ASP A 77 -6.97 33.81 -8.43
C ASP A 77 -5.44 33.93 -8.19
N SER A 78 -4.73 34.49 -9.18
CA SER A 78 -3.30 34.22 -9.42
C SER A 78 -2.28 34.88 -8.46
N LYS A 79 -2.56 36.00 -7.79
CA LYS A 79 -1.47 36.74 -7.12
C LYS A 79 -1.27 36.48 -5.62
N THR A 80 -2.30 36.11 -4.86
CA THR A 80 -2.21 36.09 -3.39
C THR A 80 -1.83 34.70 -2.83
N LYS A 81 -2.15 33.61 -3.54
CA LYS A 81 -1.90 32.24 -3.07
C LYS A 81 -0.60 31.61 -3.58
N ALA A 82 0.03 32.18 -4.61
CA ALA A 82 1.25 31.64 -5.21
C ALA A 82 2.43 31.59 -4.22
N LEU A 83 2.54 32.59 -3.33
CA LEU A 83 3.67 32.74 -2.40
C LEU A 83 3.62 31.81 -1.17
N TYR A 84 2.46 31.21 -0.86
CA TYR A 84 2.30 30.25 0.25
C TYR A 84 2.39 28.77 -0.18
N TYR A 85 2.38 28.47 -1.48
CA TYR A 85 2.11 27.12 -2.01
C TYR A 85 3.12 26.59 -3.03
N GLU A 86 4.25 27.28 -3.22
CA GLU A 86 5.24 26.97 -4.27
C GLU A 86 6.01 25.65 -4.02
N GLY A 87 5.87 25.06 -2.83
CA GLY A 87 6.36 23.72 -2.45
C GLY A 87 5.32 22.82 -1.77
N GLY A 88 4.03 22.99 -2.07
CA GLY A 88 2.92 22.45 -1.28
C GLY A 88 2.94 20.92 -1.00
N PRO A 89 2.19 20.45 0.01
CA PRO A 89 2.16 19.05 0.48
C PRO A 89 2.01 18.00 -0.62
N THR A 90 1.27 18.32 -1.68
CA THR A 90 1.05 17.45 -2.85
C THR A 90 2.34 17.14 -3.62
N LYS A 91 3.30 18.07 -3.69
CA LYS A 91 4.60 17.84 -4.34
C LYS A 91 5.47 16.91 -3.51
N VAL A 92 5.48 17.09 -2.19
CA VAL A 92 6.20 16.20 -1.26
C VAL A 92 5.61 14.79 -1.32
N MET A 93 4.28 14.67 -1.33
CA MET A 93 3.60 13.38 -1.49
C MET A 93 3.89 12.75 -2.86
N ASN A 94 3.97 13.54 -3.92
CA ASN A 94 4.35 13.03 -5.24
C ASN A 94 5.79 12.49 -5.28
N ASN A 95 6.73 13.20 -4.66
CA ASN A 95 8.11 12.72 -4.55
C ASN A 95 8.20 11.44 -3.71
N ALA A 96 7.54 11.42 -2.55
CA ALA A 96 7.49 10.23 -1.71
C ALA A 96 6.86 9.03 -2.45
N LEU A 97 5.81 9.25 -3.24
CA LEU A 97 5.22 8.19 -4.07
C LEU A 97 6.19 7.70 -5.15
N LYS A 98 6.94 8.60 -5.81
CA LYS A 98 7.97 8.20 -6.80
C LYS A 98 9.07 7.35 -6.16
N ASP A 99 9.51 7.70 -4.96
CA ASP A 99 10.50 6.92 -4.21
C ASP A 99 9.96 5.53 -3.89
N LEU A 100 8.70 5.43 -3.41
CA LEU A 100 8.04 4.15 -3.15
C LEU A 100 7.88 3.29 -4.41
N ILE A 101 7.54 3.91 -5.53
CA ILE A 101 7.43 3.24 -6.84
C ILE A 101 8.79 2.70 -7.28
N HIS A 102 9.85 3.49 -7.13
CA HIS A 102 11.21 3.07 -7.47
C HIS A 102 11.66 1.89 -6.61
N ASP A 103 11.44 1.96 -5.30
CA ASP A 103 11.77 0.87 -4.38
C ASP A 103 10.96 -0.39 -4.69
N PHE A 104 9.66 -0.23 -4.97
CA PHE A 104 8.79 -1.33 -5.38
C PHE A 104 9.32 -2.05 -6.62
N LYS A 105 9.67 -1.30 -7.66
CA LYS A 105 10.24 -1.87 -8.90
C LYS A 105 11.51 -2.67 -8.65
N ASN A 106 12.37 -2.20 -7.76
CA ASN A 106 13.60 -2.93 -7.40
C ASN A 106 13.29 -4.28 -6.75
N TYR A 107 12.23 -4.37 -5.93
CA TYR A 107 11.80 -5.64 -5.32
C TYR A 107 11.00 -6.53 -6.27
N GLU A 108 10.25 -5.95 -7.20
CA GLU A 108 9.40 -6.66 -8.15
C GLU A 108 10.21 -7.27 -9.32
N SER A 109 11.24 -6.55 -9.79
CA SER A 109 12.08 -6.92 -10.93
C SER A 109 12.49 -8.41 -11.00
N PRO A 110 13.00 -9.05 -9.92
CA PRO A 110 13.44 -10.44 -9.99
C PRO A 110 12.29 -11.47 -10.13
N PHE A 111 11.04 -11.07 -9.91
CA PHE A 111 9.87 -11.96 -9.96
C PHE A 111 9.08 -11.87 -11.26
N LEU A 112 9.44 -10.96 -12.17
CA LEU A 112 8.71 -10.72 -13.41
C LEU A 112 9.07 -11.74 -14.50
N ILE A 113 8.04 -12.32 -15.14
CA ILE A 113 8.20 -13.30 -16.22
C ILE A 113 8.49 -12.63 -17.56
N SER A 114 7.84 -11.49 -17.85
CA SER A 114 8.14 -10.62 -18.98
C SER A 114 8.66 -9.29 -18.49
N PRO A 115 9.98 -9.04 -18.56
CA PRO A 115 10.53 -7.70 -18.39
C PRO A 115 9.89 -6.79 -19.44
N HIS A 116 9.31 -5.66 -19.02
CA HIS A 116 8.79 -4.68 -19.97
C HIS A 116 9.98 -4.07 -20.71
N ASP A 117 10.02 -4.23 -22.03
CA ASP A 117 11.03 -3.57 -22.83
C ASP A 117 10.76 -2.06 -22.80
N GLY A 118 11.80 -1.27 -22.58
CA GLY A 118 11.70 0.12 -22.09
C GLY A 118 10.96 1.12 -23.00
N LEU A 119 10.50 0.68 -24.17
CA LEU A 119 9.62 1.43 -25.07
C LEU A 119 8.18 1.58 -24.54
N GLU A 120 7.74 0.69 -23.64
CA GLU A 120 6.37 0.66 -23.10
C GLU A 120 6.22 1.30 -21.70
N LYS A 121 7.07 2.28 -21.37
CA LYS A 121 7.05 2.98 -20.06
C LYS A 121 5.69 3.56 -19.66
N GLU A 122 4.84 3.88 -20.63
CA GLU A 122 3.46 4.35 -20.35
C GLU A 122 2.49 3.19 -20.06
N LEU A 123 2.75 1.99 -20.58
CA LEU A 123 1.97 0.77 -20.33
C LEU A 123 2.38 0.06 -19.02
N GLU A 124 3.60 0.23 -18.52
CA GLU A 124 4.07 -0.36 -17.25
C GLU A 124 3.15 -0.06 -16.06
N TRP A 125 2.44 1.07 -16.11
CA TRP A 125 1.49 1.50 -15.09
C TRP A 125 0.07 1.57 -15.64
N SER A 126 -0.25 0.83 -16.70
CA SER A 126 -1.64 0.67 -17.15
C SER A 126 -2.37 -0.37 -16.29
N PHE A 127 -3.70 -0.29 -16.26
CA PHE A 127 -4.55 -1.27 -15.57
C PHE A 127 -4.28 -2.72 -16.03
N ASP A 128 -3.84 -2.90 -17.28
CA ASP A 128 -3.50 -4.21 -17.85
C ASP A 128 -2.18 -4.77 -17.28
N ALA A 129 -1.23 -3.89 -16.94
CA ALA A 129 0.04 -4.25 -16.31
C ALA A 129 -0.10 -4.71 -14.84
N THR A 130 -1.27 -4.53 -14.22
CA THR A 130 -1.59 -5.10 -12.90
C THR A 130 -1.86 -6.61 -12.97
N GLN A 131 -2.11 -7.19 -14.16
CA GLN A 131 -2.32 -8.63 -14.38
C GLN A 131 -1.03 -9.39 -14.73
N GLN A 132 0.12 -8.94 -14.24
CA GLN A 132 1.39 -9.60 -14.54
C GLN A 132 1.51 -10.96 -13.85
N ALA A 133 1.96 -11.96 -14.61
CA ALA A 133 2.29 -13.27 -14.07
C ALA A 133 3.65 -13.22 -13.34
N TYR A 134 3.65 -13.62 -12.07
CA TYR A 134 4.85 -13.67 -11.24
C TYR A 134 5.46 -15.07 -11.20
N ARG A 135 6.80 -15.12 -11.22
CA ARG A 135 7.56 -16.35 -11.08
C ARG A 135 7.59 -16.83 -9.63
N CYS A 136 7.10 -18.04 -9.41
CA CYS A 136 6.89 -18.61 -8.08
C CYS A 136 7.69 -19.91 -7.83
N ASP A 137 8.88 -20.03 -8.45
CA ASP A 137 9.79 -21.17 -8.23
C ASP A 137 10.31 -21.21 -6.78
N LEU A 138 10.81 -22.36 -6.32
CA LEU A 138 11.34 -22.54 -4.95
C LEU A 138 12.41 -21.51 -4.58
N TRP A 139 13.30 -21.15 -5.51
CA TRP A 139 14.32 -20.12 -5.28
C TRP A 139 13.72 -18.72 -5.08
N HIS A 140 12.69 -18.37 -5.86
CA HIS A 140 11.95 -17.12 -5.71
C HIS A 140 11.24 -17.06 -4.35
N ARG A 141 10.80 -18.19 -3.79
CA ARG A 141 10.19 -18.23 -2.44
C ARG A 141 11.21 -17.95 -1.33
N VAL A 142 12.43 -18.47 -1.45
CA VAL A 142 13.52 -18.14 -0.51
C VAL A 142 13.90 -16.66 -0.64
N LEU A 143 13.99 -16.15 -1.87
CA LEU A 143 14.22 -14.73 -2.13
C LEU A 143 13.10 -13.84 -1.55
N TRP A 144 11.84 -14.28 -1.66
CA TRP A 144 10.69 -13.61 -1.07
C TRP A 144 10.81 -13.50 0.44
N LEU A 145 11.19 -14.56 1.16
CA LEU A 145 11.33 -14.48 2.63
C LEU A 145 12.31 -13.39 3.06
N ARG A 146 13.39 -13.20 2.31
CA ARG A 146 14.36 -12.12 2.56
C ARG A 146 13.80 -10.75 2.21
N ASN A 147 13.05 -10.64 1.11
CA ASN A 147 12.56 -9.36 0.58
C ASN A 147 11.20 -8.93 1.17
N LYS A 148 10.46 -9.84 1.83
CA LYS A 148 9.12 -9.62 2.39
C LYS A 148 9.09 -8.43 3.36
N GLY A 149 10.16 -8.25 4.15
CA GLY A 149 10.30 -7.09 5.03
C GLY A 149 10.37 -5.76 4.28
N GLY A 150 11.06 -5.72 3.14
CA GLY A 150 11.15 -4.53 2.28
C GLY A 150 9.81 -4.19 1.63
N VAL A 151 9.13 -5.20 1.08
CA VAL A 151 7.80 -5.03 0.46
C VAL A 151 6.77 -4.56 1.49
N ASN A 152 6.77 -5.15 2.68
CA ASN A 152 5.88 -4.72 3.77
C ASN A 152 6.16 -3.27 4.21
N ARG A 153 7.42 -2.85 4.21
CA ARG A 153 7.78 -1.46 4.51
C ARG A 153 7.20 -0.48 3.48
N ILE A 154 7.20 -0.85 2.19
CA ILE A 154 6.58 -0.04 1.13
C ILE A 154 5.06 0.03 1.36
N ALA A 155 4.41 -1.10 1.67
CA ALA A 155 2.98 -1.14 1.97
C ALA A 155 2.61 -0.23 3.15
N ILE A 156 3.37 -0.28 4.26
CA ILE A 156 3.17 0.58 5.43
C ILE A 156 3.36 2.05 5.07
N ASN A 157 4.40 2.38 4.29
CA ASN A 157 4.66 3.75 3.89
C ASN A 157 3.59 4.30 2.94
N LEU A 158 3.09 3.47 2.02
CA LEU A 158 1.97 3.80 1.16
C LEU A 158 0.72 4.06 1.98
N GLN A 159 0.39 3.18 2.93
CA GLN A 159 -0.76 3.38 3.83
C GLN A 159 -0.64 4.69 4.61
N ARG A 160 0.55 5.01 5.15
CA ARG A 160 0.80 6.29 5.84
C ARG A 160 0.59 7.48 4.92
N LEU A 161 1.00 7.38 3.66
CA LEU A 161 0.81 8.43 2.66
C LEU A 161 -0.69 8.61 2.34
N GLN A 162 -1.42 7.52 2.15
CA GLN A 162 -2.87 7.52 1.95
C GLN A 162 -3.62 8.10 3.16
N THR A 163 -3.23 7.76 4.40
CA THR A 163 -3.83 8.34 5.61
C THR A 163 -3.61 9.85 5.67
N ARG A 164 -2.40 10.33 5.35
CA ARG A 164 -2.10 11.77 5.29
C ARG A 164 -2.94 12.48 4.22
N ARG A 165 -3.09 11.86 3.04
CA ARG A 165 -3.95 12.37 1.97
C ARG A 165 -5.40 12.49 2.43
N ILE A 166 -5.97 11.43 3.00
CA ILE A 166 -7.34 11.42 3.51
C ILE A 166 -7.53 12.50 4.57
N ALA A 167 -6.56 12.70 5.47
CA ALA A 167 -6.63 13.75 6.47
C ALA A 167 -6.67 15.16 5.85
N VAL A 168 -5.85 15.42 4.83
CA VAL A 168 -5.85 16.70 4.10
C VAL A 168 -7.17 16.91 3.37
N GLU A 169 -7.64 15.90 2.64
CA GLU A 169 -8.90 15.98 1.89
C GLU A 169 -10.11 16.16 2.82
N THR A 170 -10.18 15.42 3.93
CA THR A 170 -11.24 15.56 4.94
C THR A 170 -11.22 16.94 5.59
N THR A 171 -10.03 17.52 5.75
CA THR A 171 -9.89 18.89 6.26
C THR A 171 -10.43 19.88 5.24
N GLU A 172 -10.01 19.78 3.97
CA GLU A 172 -10.50 20.63 2.88
C GLU A 172 -12.04 20.53 2.72
N THR A 173 -12.62 19.32 2.76
CA THR A 173 -14.08 19.14 2.69
C THR A 173 -14.79 19.74 3.89
N ARG A 174 -14.24 19.61 5.11
CA ARG A 174 -14.79 20.26 6.31
C ARG A 174 -14.89 21.77 6.15
N TRP A 175 -13.87 22.42 5.60
CA TRP A 175 -13.89 23.86 5.34
C TRP A 175 -14.97 24.23 4.31
N MET A 176 -15.05 23.50 3.19
CA MET A 176 -16.07 23.74 2.16
C MET A 176 -17.51 23.60 2.69
N VAL A 177 -17.75 22.61 3.55
CA VAL A 177 -19.05 22.41 4.20
C VAL A 177 -19.37 23.58 5.13
N GLY A 178 -18.38 24.07 5.90
CA GLY A 178 -18.54 25.25 6.74
C GLY A 178 -18.93 26.49 5.94
N ASP A 179 -18.24 26.76 4.84
CA ASP A 179 -18.54 27.89 3.95
C ASP A 179 -19.95 27.77 3.34
N CYS A 180 -20.33 26.57 2.89
CA CYS A 180 -21.66 26.29 2.36
C CYS A 180 -22.77 26.53 3.41
N MET A 181 -22.57 26.07 4.65
CA MET A 181 -23.49 26.33 5.75
C MET A 181 -23.60 27.83 6.09
N GLY A 182 -22.49 28.57 6.00
CA GLY A 182 -22.48 30.02 6.16
C GLY A 182 -23.35 30.72 5.11
N LEU A 183 -23.17 30.37 3.84
CA LEU A 183 -23.97 30.89 2.73
C LEU A 183 -25.45 30.52 2.86
N MET A 184 -25.75 29.30 3.28
CA MET A 184 -27.13 28.84 3.47
C MET A 184 -27.84 29.60 4.59
N ARG A 185 -27.15 29.88 5.70
CA ARG A 185 -27.66 30.74 6.78
C ARG A 185 -27.89 32.18 6.32
N GLU A 186 -27.00 32.72 5.49
CA GLU A 186 -27.17 34.05 4.93
C GLU A 186 -28.41 34.12 4.02
N CYS A 187 -28.61 33.12 3.17
CA CYS A 187 -29.80 32.99 2.33
C CYS A 187 -31.08 32.88 3.17
N GLU A 188 -31.08 32.08 4.23
CA GLU A 188 -32.20 31.96 5.17
C GLU A 188 -32.53 33.31 5.82
N GLY A 189 -31.51 34.05 6.28
CA GLY A 189 -31.68 35.40 6.82
C GLY A 189 -32.29 36.39 5.82
N ARG A 190 -31.87 36.33 4.55
CA ARG A 190 -32.43 37.16 3.47
C ARG A 190 -33.87 36.79 3.13
N LEU A 191 -34.18 35.49 3.08
CA LEU A 191 -35.54 34.97 2.88
C LEU A 191 -36.48 35.43 4.00
N GLY A 192 -36.09 35.27 5.27
CA GLY A 192 -36.88 35.73 6.40
C GLY A 192 -37.06 37.25 6.47
N ALA A 193 -36.13 38.03 5.91
CA ALA A 193 -36.30 39.48 5.75
C ALA A 193 -37.32 39.84 4.66
N ILE A 194 -37.35 39.08 3.55
CA ILE A 194 -38.35 39.23 2.48
C ILE A 194 -39.74 38.86 3.01
N GLU A 195 -39.86 37.76 3.74
CA GLU A 195 -41.12 37.31 4.33
C GLU A 195 -41.72 38.35 5.28
N ARG A 196 -40.91 38.94 6.18
CA ARG A 196 -41.34 40.02 7.07
C ARG A 196 -41.84 41.26 6.32
N ARG A 197 -41.21 41.60 5.18
CA ARG A 197 -41.66 42.73 4.34
C ARG A 197 -43.00 42.44 3.66
N LEU A 198 -43.18 41.21 3.17
CA LEU A 198 -44.45 40.76 2.58
C LEU A 198 -45.59 40.83 3.59
N GLN A 199 -45.37 40.36 4.82
CA GLN A 199 -46.39 40.40 5.89
C GLN A 199 -46.78 41.84 6.26
N MET A 200 -45.82 42.76 6.36
CA MET A 200 -46.13 44.17 6.62
C MET A 200 -46.92 44.84 5.48
N SER A 201 -46.69 44.43 4.22
CA SER A 201 -47.44 44.92 3.06
C SER A 201 -48.87 44.36 2.97
N GLN A 202 -49.18 43.28 3.69
CA GLN A 202 -50.48 42.63 3.68
C GLN A 202 -51.43 43.17 4.77
N ILE A 203 -50.90 43.93 5.73
CA ILE A 203 -51.62 44.45 6.92
C ILE A 203 -51.92 45.97 6.79
N GLY A 204 -51.37 46.65 5.78
CA GLY A 204 -51.70 48.04 5.45
C GLY A 204 -52.57 48.12 4.19
#